data_AF-A0A9Q7FCT6-F1
#
_entry.id   AF-A0A9Q7FCT6-F1
#
_cell.length_a   1.000
_cell.length_b   1.000
_cell.length_c   1.000
_cell.angle_alpha   90.00
_cell.angle_beta   90.00
_cell.angle_gamma   90.00
#
_symmetry.space_group_name_H-M   'P 1'
#
loop_
_entity.id
_entity.type
_entity.pdbx_description
1 polymer ?
#
loop_
_entity_poly.entity_id
_entity_poly.type
_entity_poly.pdbx_seq_one_letter_code
_entity_poly.pdbx_strand_id
1 'polypeptide(L)'
;MKLSAPIFQLKRRAKLMARSSGVPLNQALDQIARDEGFARWSMLSSRMAVRSLSETILSRLENGDLLLVAGRPGHGKTSLGLQLLVDAIGDDRRAVFFTLEMTEQQVRKHIGVLEKDDRTDCDRLEVVTSDDISADYVIRHLAGSKPGTIAIIDYLQILDQNRQKPVLSEQIAALGSFAKETGIVLGFISQIDRSFDAESRRLPDISDIRLPNLIDLGLFTKACFLHNGEAQLQAVA
;
A
#
# COMPACT_ATOMS: atom_id res chain seq x y z
N MET A 1 0.56 -17.55 -7.69
CA MET A 1 1.26 -18.75 -7.18
C MET A 1 1.17 -18.84 -5.66
N LYS A 2 0.69 -19.96 -5.11
CA LYS A 2 0.94 -20.33 -3.71
C LYS A 2 2.40 -20.79 -3.64
N LEU A 3 3.15 -20.37 -2.62
CA LEU A 3 4.48 -20.94 -2.36
C LEU A 3 4.38 -22.46 -2.25
N SER A 4 5.42 -23.19 -2.63
CA SER A 4 5.45 -24.66 -2.51
C SER A 4 5.26 -25.12 -1.04
N ALA A 5 5.64 -24.26 -0.09
CA ALA A 5 5.41 -24.41 1.33
C ALA A 5 5.30 -23.03 2.02
N PRO A 6 4.72 -22.96 3.24
CA PRO A 6 4.75 -21.74 4.04
C PRO A 6 6.16 -21.17 4.24
N ILE A 7 6.30 -19.84 4.27
CA ILE A 7 7.60 -19.16 4.33
C ILE A 7 8.49 -19.63 5.50
N PHE A 8 7.91 -19.97 6.65
CA PHE A 8 8.67 -20.49 7.80
C PHE A 8 9.26 -21.88 7.53
N GLN A 9 8.57 -22.73 6.77
CA GLN A 9 9.08 -24.05 6.35
C GLN A 9 10.20 -23.90 5.32
N LEU A 10 10.05 -22.97 4.37
CA LEU A 10 11.10 -22.64 3.40
C LEU A 10 12.37 -22.14 4.10
N LYS A 11 12.23 -21.25 5.09
CA LYS A 11 13.36 -20.76 5.91
C LYS A 11 14.01 -21.90 6.68
N ARG A 12 13.23 -22.86 7.19
CA ARG A 12 13.76 -24.06 7.85
C ARG A 12 14.53 -24.96 6.88
N ARG A 13 14.01 -25.16 5.66
CA ARG A 13 14.70 -25.92 4.59
C ARG A 13 16.03 -25.27 4.21
N ALA A 14 16.09 -23.95 4.08
CA ALA A 14 17.35 -23.22 3.84
C ALA A 14 18.37 -23.43 4.96
N LYS A 15 17.94 -23.38 6.24
CA LYS A 15 18.81 -23.68 7.39
C LYS A 15 19.36 -25.11 7.37
N LEU A 16 18.55 -26.08 6.96
CA LEU A 16 18.99 -27.47 6.82
C LEU A 16 20.02 -27.62 5.70
N MET A 17 19.76 -27.01 4.53
CA MET A 17 20.68 -27.00 3.39
C MET A 17 22.03 -26.37 3.74
N ALA A 18 22.03 -25.23 4.45
CA ALA A 18 23.25 -24.58 4.89
C ALA A 18 24.11 -25.48 5.79
N ARG A 19 23.46 -26.30 6.64
CA ARG A 19 24.13 -27.26 7.52
C ARG A 19 24.62 -28.51 6.79
N SER A 20 23.82 -29.08 5.89
CA SER A 20 24.16 -30.32 5.19
C SER A 20 25.20 -30.12 4.10
N SER A 21 25.16 -28.98 3.42
CA SER A 21 25.95 -28.73 2.20
C SER A 21 27.08 -27.73 2.43
N GLY A 22 27.28 -27.25 3.67
CA GLY A 22 28.36 -26.32 4.03
C GLY A 22 28.25 -24.93 3.39
N VAL A 23 27.11 -24.60 2.76
CA VAL A 23 26.91 -23.31 2.11
C VAL A 23 26.48 -22.22 3.11
N PRO A 24 26.89 -20.96 2.92
CA PRO A 24 26.38 -19.85 3.72
C PRO A 24 24.86 -19.75 3.73
N LEU A 25 24.26 -19.40 4.87
CA LEU A 25 22.80 -19.36 5.02
C LEU A 25 22.12 -18.41 4.04
N ASN A 26 22.72 -17.25 3.75
CA ASN A 26 22.18 -16.30 2.76
C ASN A 26 22.11 -16.93 1.36
N GLN A 27 23.13 -17.69 0.95
CA GLN A 27 23.11 -18.40 -0.34
C GLN A 27 22.07 -19.51 -0.36
N ALA A 28 21.91 -20.26 0.74
CA ALA A 28 20.86 -21.26 0.85
C ALA A 28 19.45 -20.63 0.79
N LEU A 29 19.27 -19.48 1.43
CA LEU A 29 18.01 -18.72 1.38
C LEU A 29 17.72 -18.22 -0.05
N ASP A 30 18.70 -17.64 -0.72
CA ASP A 30 18.55 -17.19 -2.12
C ASP A 30 18.31 -18.36 -3.07
N GLN A 31 18.90 -19.53 -2.81
CA GLN A 31 18.61 -20.74 -3.58
C GLN A 31 17.15 -21.17 -3.41
N ILE A 32 16.66 -21.28 -2.17
CA ILE A 32 15.25 -21.59 -1.91
C ILE A 32 14.33 -20.54 -2.54
N ALA A 33 14.71 -19.26 -2.49
CA ALA A 33 13.94 -18.21 -3.15
C ALA A 33 13.88 -18.42 -4.67
N ARG A 34 14.98 -18.80 -5.31
CA ARG A 34 15.02 -19.11 -6.76
C ARG A 34 14.23 -20.36 -7.12
N ASP A 35 14.14 -21.34 -6.23
CA ASP A 35 13.26 -22.50 -6.41
C ASP A 35 11.77 -22.08 -6.41
N GLU A 36 11.40 -21.08 -5.60
CA GLU A 36 10.09 -20.39 -5.65
C GLU A 36 10.03 -19.32 -6.77
N GLY A 37 11.12 -19.19 -7.53
CA GLY A 37 11.36 -18.29 -8.65
C GLY A 37 11.48 -16.79 -8.30
N PHE A 38 11.88 -16.47 -7.08
CA PHE A 38 12.35 -15.14 -6.69
C PHE A 38 13.87 -15.06 -6.83
N ALA A 39 14.39 -13.91 -7.29
CA ALA A 39 15.84 -13.75 -7.45
C ALA A 39 16.60 -13.81 -6.11
N ARG A 40 15.96 -13.35 -5.01
CA ARG A 40 16.53 -13.28 -3.66
C ARG A 40 15.49 -13.56 -2.60
N TRP A 41 15.94 -14.08 -1.45
CA TRP A 41 15.07 -14.34 -0.30
C TRP A 41 14.41 -13.07 0.23
N SER A 42 15.12 -11.94 0.23
CA SER A 42 14.57 -10.66 0.68
C SER A 42 13.35 -10.22 -0.12
N MET A 43 13.34 -10.48 -1.44
CA MET A 43 12.20 -10.20 -2.31
C MET A 43 11.01 -11.11 -1.99
N LEU A 44 11.26 -12.41 -1.83
CA LEU A 44 10.24 -13.37 -1.43
C LEU A 44 9.63 -12.98 -0.08
N SER A 45 10.48 -12.73 0.93
CA SER A 45 10.00 -12.41 2.28
C SER A 45 9.25 -11.08 2.34
N SER A 46 9.74 -10.06 1.62
CA SER A 46 9.07 -8.76 1.57
C SER A 46 7.71 -8.87 0.90
N ARG A 47 7.61 -9.57 -0.23
CA ARG A 47 6.33 -9.79 -0.92
C ARG A 47 5.32 -10.54 -0.06
N MET A 48 5.76 -11.59 0.64
CA MET A 48 4.87 -12.35 1.54
C MET A 48 4.39 -11.51 2.72
N ALA A 49 5.25 -10.65 3.27
CA ALA A 49 4.86 -9.72 4.33
C ALA A 49 3.82 -8.71 3.83
N VAL A 50 4.05 -8.10 2.66
CA VAL A 50 3.12 -7.12 2.06
C VAL A 50 1.77 -7.77 1.77
N ARG A 51 1.75 -8.98 1.19
CA ARG A 51 0.51 -9.71 0.90
C ARG A 51 -0.28 -10.09 2.16
N SER A 52 0.39 -10.61 3.18
CA SER A 52 -0.29 -10.95 4.44
C SER A 52 -0.88 -9.70 5.11
N LEU A 53 -0.18 -8.56 4.98
CA LEU A 53 -0.63 -7.29 5.51
C LEU A 53 -1.82 -6.73 4.73
N SER A 54 -1.78 -6.76 3.39
CA SER A 54 -2.89 -6.29 2.55
C SER A 54 -4.16 -7.10 2.77
N GLU A 55 -4.07 -8.44 2.83
CA GLU A 55 -5.20 -9.32 3.16
C GLU A 55 -5.81 -8.97 4.53
N THR A 56 -4.96 -8.68 5.53
CA THR A 56 -5.39 -8.28 6.88
C THR A 56 -6.06 -6.91 6.89
N ILE A 57 -5.52 -5.95 6.14
CA ILE A 57 -6.10 -4.60 6.06
C ILE A 57 -7.43 -4.65 5.31
N LEU A 58 -7.46 -5.31 4.14
CA LEU A 58 -8.63 -5.38 3.29
C LEU A 58 -9.83 -6.02 4.01
N SER A 59 -9.60 -7.10 4.76
CA SER A 59 -10.63 -7.76 5.58
C SER A 59 -11.16 -6.91 6.75
N ARG A 60 -10.44 -5.85 7.13
CA ARG A 60 -10.84 -4.91 8.18
C ARG A 60 -11.40 -3.60 7.64
N LEU A 61 -11.38 -3.38 6.32
CA LEU A 61 -11.94 -2.18 5.70
C LEU A 61 -13.45 -2.33 5.49
N GLU A 62 -14.19 -1.32 5.89
CA GLU A 62 -15.62 -1.15 5.71
C GLU A 62 -15.91 -0.14 4.60
N ASN A 63 -17.12 -0.19 4.05
CA ASN A 63 -17.52 0.75 3.01
C ASN A 63 -17.49 2.19 3.54
N GLY A 64 -16.87 3.09 2.77
CA GLY A 64 -16.72 4.50 3.14
C GLY A 64 -15.54 4.81 4.05
N ASP A 65 -14.67 3.83 4.33
CA ASP A 65 -13.46 4.04 5.11
C ASP A 65 -12.47 4.99 4.42
N LEU A 66 -11.81 5.79 5.27
CA LEU A 66 -10.64 6.57 4.92
C LEU A 66 -9.41 5.92 5.55
N LEU A 67 -8.63 5.24 4.73
CA LEU A 67 -7.39 4.58 5.12
C LEU A 67 -6.19 5.51 4.90
N LEU A 68 -5.38 5.68 5.92
CA LEU A 68 -4.05 6.24 5.78
C LEU A 68 -2.99 5.13 5.71
N VAL A 69 -2.04 5.22 4.78
CA VAL A 69 -0.87 4.34 4.70
C VAL A 69 0.39 5.20 4.82
N ALA A 70 1.02 5.16 6.00
CA ALA A 70 2.13 6.05 6.34
C ALA A 70 3.43 5.30 6.66
N GLY A 71 4.56 5.90 6.28
CA GLY A 71 5.89 5.31 6.49
C GLY A 71 7.01 6.15 5.87
N ARG A 72 8.26 5.84 6.19
CA ARG A 72 9.43 6.52 5.61
C ARG A 72 9.67 6.17 4.13
N PRO A 73 10.41 6.98 3.36
CA PRO A 73 10.83 6.63 2.01
C PRO A 73 11.48 5.24 1.97
N GLY A 74 11.11 4.40 0.99
CA GLY A 74 11.63 3.03 0.86
C GLY A 74 10.97 1.97 1.76
N HIS A 75 10.04 2.33 2.65
CA HIS A 75 9.42 1.39 3.59
C HIS A 75 8.19 0.64 3.03
N GLY A 76 7.98 0.64 1.71
CA GLY A 76 6.98 -0.21 1.06
C GLY A 76 5.54 0.31 1.04
N LYS A 77 5.30 1.60 1.33
CA LYS A 77 3.94 2.20 1.30
C LYS A 77 3.23 2.01 -0.04
N THR A 78 3.88 2.38 -1.15
CA THR A 78 3.34 2.24 -2.50
C THR A 78 3.14 0.77 -2.86
N SER A 79 4.06 -0.11 -2.45
CA SER A 79 3.89 -1.56 -2.62
C SER A 79 2.65 -2.09 -1.89
N LEU A 80 2.39 -1.62 -0.67
CA LEU A 80 1.19 -1.99 0.08
C LEU A 80 -0.08 -1.43 -0.56
N GLY A 81 -0.08 -0.16 -0.97
CA GLY A 81 -1.21 0.46 -1.66
C GLY A 81 -1.58 -0.27 -2.95
N LEU A 82 -0.58 -0.61 -3.78
CA LEU A 82 -0.79 -1.39 -4.99
C LEU A 82 -1.27 -2.82 -4.69
N GLN A 83 -0.72 -3.48 -3.67
CA GLN A 83 -1.18 -4.82 -3.29
C GLN A 83 -2.64 -4.80 -2.81
N LEU A 84 -3.05 -3.78 -2.04
CA LEU A 84 -4.46 -3.62 -1.62
C LEU A 84 -5.40 -3.53 -2.83
N LEU A 85 -5.00 -2.78 -3.87
CA LEU A 85 -5.78 -2.66 -5.09
C LEU A 85 -5.83 -3.98 -5.87
N VAL A 86 -4.71 -4.70 -5.96
CA VAL A 86 -4.65 -6.03 -6.58
C VAL A 86 -5.55 -7.03 -5.85
N ASP A 87 -5.51 -7.05 -4.51
CA ASP A 87 -6.34 -7.94 -3.71
C ASP A 87 -7.83 -7.57 -3.87
N ALA A 88 -8.16 -6.28 -3.92
CA ALA A 88 -9.53 -5.81 -4.16
C ALA A 88 -10.06 -6.22 -5.53
N ILE A 89 -9.23 -6.17 -6.58
CA ILE A 89 -9.58 -6.72 -7.90
C ILE A 89 -9.85 -8.22 -7.81
N GLY A 90 -9.06 -8.94 -7.02
CA GLY A 90 -9.27 -10.35 -6.72
C GLY A 90 -10.63 -10.65 -6.07
N ASP A 91 -11.18 -9.67 -5.33
CA ASP A 91 -12.51 -9.69 -4.74
C ASP A 91 -13.60 -9.09 -5.66
N ASP A 92 -13.31 -8.92 -6.95
CA ASP A 92 -14.19 -8.34 -7.98
C ASP A 92 -14.60 -6.87 -7.72
N ARG A 93 -13.78 -6.12 -6.98
CA ARG A 93 -14.02 -4.71 -6.67
C ARG A 93 -13.32 -3.83 -7.72
N ARG A 94 -13.94 -2.71 -8.07
CA ARG A 94 -13.26 -1.67 -8.88
C ARG A 94 -12.09 -1.11 -8.07
N ALA A 95 -10.95 -0.96 -8.72
CA ALA A 95 -9.71 -0.50 -8.11
C ALA A 95 -9.08 0.63 -8.96
N VAL A 96 -8.75 1.75 -8.32
CA VAL A 96 -8.18 2.93 -9.00
C VAL A 96 -6.94 3.41 -8.25
N PHE A 97 -5.85 3.68 -8.97
CA PHE A 97 -4.62 4.23 -8.43
C PHE A 97 -4.38 5.64 -8.98
N PHE A 98 -4.47 6.65 -8.14
CA PHE A 98 -4.17 8.04 -8.48
C PHE A 98 -2.73 8.36 -8.07
N THR A 99 -1.91 8.85 -8.99
CA THR A 99 -0.49 9.14 -8.73
C THR A 99 0.02 10.28 -9.61
N LEU A 100 0.83 11.18 -9.07
CA LEU A 100 1.65 12.11 -9.89
C LEU A 100 3.15 11.76 -9.88
N GLU A 101 3.59 10.83 -9.04
CA GLU A 101 5.01 10.47 -8.91
C GLU A 101 5.42 9.34 -9.86
N MET A 102 4.45 8.59 -10.37
CA MET A 102 4.67 7.40 -11.17
C MET A 102 3.88 7.44 -12.47
N THR A 103 4.53 7.04 -13.56
CA THR A 103 3.88 6.74 -14.83
C THR A 103 3.13 5.41 -14.73
N GLU A 104 2.15 5.21 -15.61
CA GLU A 104 1.44 3.93 -15.69
C GLU A 104 2.41 2.76 -15.89
N GLN A 105 3.42 2.89 -16.77
CA GLN A 105 4.43 1.85 -16.98
C GLN A 105 5.20 1.49 -15.71
N GLN A 106 5.53 2.48 -14.86
CA GLN A 106 6.17 2.23 -13.58
C GLN A 106 5.23 1.48 -12.63
N VAL A 107 3.95 1.86 -12.57
CA VAL A 107 2.94 1.18 -11.75
C VAL A 107 2.78 -0.29 -12.21
N ARG A 108 2.65 -0.53 -13.51
CA ARG A 108 2.55 -1.89 -14.08
C ARG A 108 3.78 -2.73 -13.74
N LYS A 109 4.99 -2.15 -13.81
CA LYS A 109 6.23 -2.81 -13.42
C LYS A 109 6.25 -3.18 -11.93
N HIS A 110 5.77 -2.29 -11.05
CA HIS A 110 5.66 -2.59 -9.62
C HIS A 110 4.69 -3.74 -9.34
N ILE A 111 3.53 -3.75 -10.01
CA ILE A 111 2.55 -4.84 -9.89
C ILE A 111 3.15 -6.16 -10.39
N GLY A 112 3.90 -6.16 -11.50
CA GLY A 112 4.58 -7.36 -12.00
C GLY A 112 5.64 -7.94 -11.05
N VAL A 113 6.09 -7.20 -10.03
CA VAL A 113 6.92 -7.74 -8.95
C VAL A 113 6.06 -8.34 -7.81
N LEU A 114 4.92 -7.71 -7.54
CA LEU A 114 3.93 -8.11 -6.51
C LEU A 114 3.09 -9.32 -6.92
N GLU A 115 2.85 -9.51 -8.20
CA GLU A 115 2.14 -10.64 -8.81
C GLU A 115 3.05 -11.38 -9.78
N LYS A 116 2.97 -12.71 -9.81
CA LYS A 116 3.89 -13.54 -10.61
C LYS A 116 3.18 -14.44 -11.62
N ASP A 117 1.87 -14.60 -11.46
CA ASP A 117 1.04 -15.36 -12.39
C ASP A 117 0.05 -14.39 -13.04
N ASP A 118 -0.04 -14.53 -14.36
CA ASP A 118 -1.15 -14.44 -15.32
C ASP A 118 -2.58 -14.11 -14.82
N ARG A 119 -2.74 -13.26 -13.81
CA ARG A 119 -4.01 -12.57 -13.60
C ARG A 119 -4.10 -11.51 -14.68
N THR A 120 -4.74 -11.87 -15.78
CA THR A 120 -5.38 -10.98 -16.77
C THR A 120 -6.21 -9.86 -16.13
N ASP A 121 -6.49 -9.95 -14.83
CA ASP A 121 -7.15 -8.93 -14.05
C ASP A 121 -6.27 -7.74 -13.64
N CYS A 122 -4.93 -7.80 -13.74
CA CYS A 122 -4.10 -6.61 -13.45
C CYS A 122 -4.43 -5.46 -14.41
N ASP A 123 -4.88 -5.76 -15.63
CA ASP A 123 -5.36 -4.76 -16.59
C ASP A 123 -6.64 -4.05 -16.11
N ARG A 124 -7.38 -4.64 -15.17
CA ARG A 124 -8.56 -4.01 -14.54
C ARG A 124 -8.18 -2.91 -13.55
N LEU A 125 -6.91 -2.84 -13.12
CA LEU A 125 -6.44 -1.69 -12.36
C LEU A 125 -6.43 -0.47 -13.28
N GLU A 126 -7.21 0.53 -12.90
CA GLU A 126 -7.17 1.84 -13.52
C GLU A 126 -6.07 2.69 -12.87
N VAL A 127 -5.18 3.27 -13.69
CA VAL A 127 -4.10 4.14 -13.23
C VAL A 127 -4.33 5.54 -13.78
N VAL A 128 -4.43 6.51 -12.89
CA VAL A 128 -4.70 7.92 -13.23
C VAL A 128 -3.47 8.75 -12.90
N THR A 129 -2.87 9.36 -13.93
CA THR A 129 -1.61 10.13 -13.85
C THR A 129 -1.76 11.60 -14.29
N SER A 130 -2.94 12.20 -14.09
CA SER A 130 -3.26 13.55 -14.56
C SER A 130 -2.84 14.63 -13.55
N ASP A 131 -2.13 15.67 -13.99
CA ASP A 131 -1.73 16.82 -13.15
C ASP A 131 -2.92 17.57 -12.50
N ASP A 132 -4.15 17.35 -12.99
CA ASP A 132 -5.38 17.91 -12.47
C ASP A 132 -5.92 17.19 -11.23
N ILE A 133 -5.28 16.11 -10.77
CA ILE A 133 -5.71 15.35 -9.58
C ILE A 133 -5.90 16.30 -8.38
N SER A 134 -7.14 16.36 -7.91
CA SER A 134 -7.65 17.13 -6.77
C SER A 134 -8.81 16.33 -6.15
N ALA A 135 -9.32 16.75 -5.00
CA ALA A 135 -10.55 16.16 -4.45
C ALA A 135 -11.70 16.13 -5.47
N ASP A 136 -11.99 17.26 -6.11
CA ASP A 136 -13.06 17.36 -7.13
C ASP A 136 -12.81 16.47 -8.34
N TYR A 137 -11.56 16.31 -8.75
CA TYR A 137 -11.21 15.40 -9.83
C TYR A 137 -11.51 13.95 -9.41
N VAL A 138 -11.00 13.53 -8.25
CA VAL A 138 -11.18 12.16 -7.73
C VAL A 138 -12.66 11.85 -7.53
N ILE A 139 -13.43 12.78 -6.95
CA ILE A 139 -14.87 12.65 -6.74
C ILE A 139 -15.59 12.45 -8.07
N ARG A 140 -15.32 13.31 -9.08
CA ARG A 140 -15.95 13.18 -10.40
C ARG A 140 -15.57 11.88 -11.10
N HIS A 141 -14.31 11.45 -10.98
CA HIS A 141 -13.80 10.22 -11.58
C HIS A 141 -14.43 8.96 -10.99
N LEU A 142 -14.71 8.99 -9.69
CA LEU A 142 -15.30 7.89 -8.94
C LEU A 142 -16.83 7.97 -8.85
N ALA A 143 -17.45 9.05 -9.32
CA ALA A 143 -18.90 9.23 -9.30
C ALA A 143 -19.62 8.07 -10.02
N GLY A 144 -20.67 7.55 -9.40
CA GLY A 144 -21.45 6.42 -9.93
C GLY A 144 -20.79 5.04 -9.76
N SER A 145 -19.62 4.96 -9.12
CA SER A 145 -19.03 3.65 -8.77
C SER A 145 -19.87 2.92 -7.73
N LYS A 146 -19.78 1.59 -7.73
CA LYS A 146 -20.45 0.76 -6.73
C LYS A 146 -19.79 0.93 -5.34
N PRO A 147 -20.56 0.85 -4.24
CA PRO A 147 -20.01 0.71 -2.89
C PRO A 147 -18.99 -0.43 -2.85
N GLY A 148 -17.92 -0.25 -2.07
CA GLY A 148 -16.81 -1.18 -2.02
C GLY A 148 -15.75 -0.95 -3.10
N THR A 149 -15.92 -0.03 -4.05
CA THR A 149 -14.79 0.43 -4.88
C THR A 149 -13.64 0.90 -3.98
N ILE A 150 -12.39 0.60 -4.34
CA ILE A 150 -11.20 1.08 -3.63
C ILE A 150 -10.41 2.02 -4.53
N ALA A 151 -10.07 3.19 -4.01
CA ALA A 151 -9.12 4.08 -4.66
C ALA A 151 -7.95 4.38 -3.72
N ILE A 152 -6.72 4.29 -4.22
CA ILE A 152 -5.52 4.73 -3.50
C ILE A 152 -4.96 5.98 -4.17
N ILE A 153 -4.60 6.98 -3.36
CA ILE A 153 -4.04 8.26 -3.78
C ILE A 153 -2.60 8.36 -3.27
N ASP A 154 -1.63 8.36 -4.19
CA ASP A 154 -0.19 8.48 -3.93
C ASP A 154 0.28 9.88 -4.37
N TYR A 155 0.60 10.82 -3.48
CA TYR A 155 0.57 10.85 -2.00
C TYR A 155 -0.27 12.05 -1.50
N LEU A 156 -0.64 12.11 -0.20
CA LEU A 156 -1.46 13.20 0.37
C LEU A 156 -0.97 14.61 0.04
N GLN A 157 0.33 14.83 0.23
CA GLN A 157 1.01 16.09 -0.04
C GLN A 157 0.99 16.48 -1.54
N ILE A 158 0.59 15.59 -2.47
CA ILE A 158 0.41 15.92 -3.90
C ILE A 158 -0.82 16.78 -4.11
N LEU A 159 -1.88 16.53 -3.35
CA LEU A 159 -3.11 17.32 -3.41
C LEU A 159 -2.86 18.80 -3.04
N ASP A 160 -1.74 19.09 -2.37
CA ASP A 160 -1.31 20.43 -1.92
C ASP A 160 -0.34 21.14 -2.90
N GLN A 161 0.06 20.50 -4.00
CA GLN A 161 1.12 21.04 -4.89
C GLN A 161 0.67 22.25 -5.72
N ASN A 162 -0.62 22.39 -6.01
CA ASN A 162 -1.12 23.52 -6.81
C ASN A 162 -1.86 24.51 -5.91
N ARG A 163 -1.29 25.70 -5.74
CA ARG A 163 -1.84 26.81 -4.93
C ARG A 163 -3.19 27.36 -5.44
N GLN A 164 -3.60 27.00 -6.64
CA GLN A 164 -4.92 27.33 -7.18
C GLN A 164 -6.00 26.33 -6.77
N LYS A 165 -5.62 25.14 -6.24
CA LYS A 165 -6.55 24.13 -5.74
C LYS A 165 -6.96 24.47 -4.29
N PRO A 166 -8.11 23.97 -3.81
CA PRO A 166 -8.54 24.15 -2.42
C PRO A 166 -7.48 23.66 -1.43
N VAL A 167 -7.49 24.20 -0.21
CA VAL A 167 -6.54 23.77 0.81
C VAL A 167 -6.70 22.28 1.11
N LEU A 168 -5.60 21.60 1.47
CA LEU A 168 -5.59 20.15 1.67
C LEU A 168 -6.64 19.68 2.69
N SER A 169 -6.90 20.44 3.75
CA SER A 169 -7.93 20.12 4.75
C SER A 169 -9.34 20.06 4.15
N GLU A 170 -9.71 21.00 3.30
CA GLU A 170 -11.00 21.01 2.60
C GLU A 170 -11.11 19.83 1.62
N GLN A 171 -10.02 19.53 0.91
CA GLN A 171 -9.97 18.40 0.00
C GLN A 171 -10.19 17.06 0.73
N ILE A 172 -9.51 16.84 1.86
CA ILE A 172 -9.66 15.61 2.65
C ILE A 172 -11.06 15.53 3.29
N ALA A 173 -11.64 16.64 3.75
CA ALA A 173 -13.00 16.66 4.27
C ALA A 173 -14.06 16.33 3.18
N ALA A 174 -13.89 16.86 1.97
CA ALA A 174 -14.76 16.55 0.84
C ALA A 174 -14.66 15.08 0.43
N LEU A 175 -13.45 14.55 0.32
CA LEU A 175 -13.21 13.12 0.05
C LEU A 175 -13.76 12.22 1.17
N GLY A 176 -13.63 12.66 2.43
CA GLY A 176 -14.21 12.01 3.60
C GLY A 176 -15.72 11.87 3.52
N SER A 177 -16.41 12.96 3.18
CA SER A 177 -17.86 12.98 3.03
C SER A 177 -18.29 12.11 1.85
N PHE A 178 -17.61 12.23 0.71
CA PHE A 178 -17.87 11.43 -0.49
C PHE A 178 -17.73 9.92 -0.24
N ALA A 179 -16.67 9.49 0.45
CA ALA A 179 -16.46 8.09 0.81
C ALA A 179 -17.63 7.56 1.65
N LYS A 180 -18.00 8.29 2.71
CA LYS A 180 -19.11 7.92 3.60
C LYS A 180 -20.45 7.83 2.86
N GLU A 181 -20.74 8.76 1.96
CA GLU A 181 -22.00 8.79 1.19
C GLU A 181 -22.09 7.68 0.14
N THR A 182 -20.97 7.37 -0.52
CA THR A 182 -20.95 6.41 -1.65
C THR A 182 -20.56 4.99 -1.25
N GLY A 183 -20.00 4.81 -0.05
CA GLY A 183 -19.42 3.56 0.40
C GLY A 183 -18.12 3.19 -0.32
N ILE A 184 -17.50 4.12 -1.04
CA ILE A 184 -16.18 3.94 -1.67
C ILE A 184 -15.10 4.05 -0.60
N VAL A 185 -14.12 3.16 -0.63
CA VAL A 185 -12.97 3.20 0.28
C VAL A 185 -11.86 4.02 -0.35
N LEU A 186 -11.39 5.04 0.38
CA LEU A 186 -10.30 5.90 -0.07
C LEU A 186 -9.06 5.65 0.79
N GLY A 187 -7.97 5.25 0.16
CA GLY A 187 -6.67 5.10 0.79
C GLY A 187 -5.71 6.21 0.38
N PHE A 188 -4.90 6.67 1.30
CA PHE A 188 -3.98 7.78 1.10
C PHE A 188 -2.58 7.40 1.54
N ILE A 189 -1.61 7.52 0.63
CA ILE A 189 -0.21 7.30 0.97
C ILE A 189 0.37 8.58 1.57
N SER A 190 1.06 8.46 2.70
CA SER A 190 1.69 9.60 3.36
C SER A 190 3.11 9.30 3.84
N GLN A 191 3.96 10.32 3.86
CA GLN A 191 5.29 10.22 4.43
C GLN A 191 5.26 10.46 5.94
N ILE A 192 6.17 9.80 6.65
CA ILE A 192 6.46 10.07 8.07
C ILE A 192 7.55 11.12 8.16
N ASP A 193 7.45 12.01 9.15
CA ASP A 193 8.42 13.07 9.38
C ASP A 193 9.83 12.49 9.69
N ARG A 194 10.85 13.27 9.32
CA ARG A 194 12.24 12.93 9.61
C ARG A 194 12.57 13.04 11.11
N SER A 195 11.75 13.73 11.89
CA SER A 195 11.84 13.82 13.34
C SER A 195 11.50 12.52 14.06
N PHE A 196 10.78 11.59 13.41
CA PHE A 196 10.49 10.28 13.99
C PHE A 196 11.79 9.57 14.39
N ASP A 197 11.92 9.27 15.67
CA ASP A 197 13.08 8.56 16.21
C ASP A 197 12.84 7.05 16.19
N ALA A 198 13.50 6.39 15.23
CA ALA A 198 13.44 4.95 15.03
C ALA A 198 14.26 4.15 16.05
N GLU A 199 15.12 4.81 16.86
CA GLU A 199 15.89 4.14 17.91
C GLU A 199 15.05 3.92 19.17
N SER A 200 14.18 4.89 19.50
CA SER A 200 13.30 4.81 20.67
C SER A 200 11.96 4.12 20.40
N ARG A 201 11.39 4.26 19.19
CA ARG A 201 10.10 3.67 18.82
C ARG A 201 10.23 2.76 17.59
N ARG A 202 9.65 1.55 17.68
CA ARG A 202 9.69 0.55 16.59
C ARG A 202 8.84 0.94 15.38
N LEU A 203 7.69 1.56 15.61
CA LEU A 203 6.75 1.98 14.58
C LEU A 203 6.32 3.43 14.85
N PRO A 204 6.08 4.22 13.79
CA PRO A 204 5.50 5.54 13.91
C PRO A 204 4.01 5.44 14.25
N ASP A 205 3.47 6.55 14.71
CA ASP A 205 2.05 6.74 14.94
C ASP A 205 1.51 7.96 14.17
N ILE A 206 0.25 8.30 14.41
CA ILE A 206 -0.45 9.37 13.70
C ILE A 206 0.18 10.74 13.92
N SER A 207 0.86 10.96 15.05
CA SER A 207 1.56 12.22 15.34
C SER A 207 2.84 12.41 14.51
N ASP A 208 3.37 11.31 13.94
CA ASP A 208 4.59 11.33 13.13
C ASP A 208 4.33 11.58 11.64
N ILE A 209 3.07 11.79 11.23
CA ILE A 209 2.73 12.05 9.83
C ILE A 209 3.35 13.38 9.41
N ARG A 210 4.03 13.37 8.26
CA ARG A 210 4.54 14.60 7.63
C ARG A 210 3.37 15.38 7.05
N LEU A 211 2.93 16.39 7.78
CA LEU A 211 1.87 17.29 7.38
C LEU A 211 2.45 18.55 6.74
N PRO A 212 2.18 18.83 5.45
CA PRO A 212 2.55 20.10 4.84
C PRO A 212 1.69 21.25 5.38
N ASN A 213 0.45 20.95 5.78
CA ASN A 213 -0.55 21.87 6.33
C ASN A 213 -1.36 21.19 7.45
N LEU A 214 -2.09 21.96 8.27
CA LEU A 214 -2.97 21.44 9.33
C LEU A 214 -4.13 20.63 8.72
N ILE A 215 -4.02 19.30 8.73
CA ILE A 215 -5.09 18.38 8.36
C ILE A 215 -5.72 17.84 9.65
N ASP A 216 -7.05 17.76 9.69
CA ASP A 216 -7.73 17.00 10.74
C ASP A 216 -7.53 15.50 10.50
N LEU A 217 -6.64 14.90 11.28
CA LEU A 217 -6.33 13.48 11.22
C LEU A 217 -7.50 12.60 11.71
N GLY A 218 -8.46 13.17 12.45
CA GLY A 218 -9.68 12.48 12.86
C GLY A 218 -10.64 12.15 11.72
N LEU A 219 -10.38 12.66 10.50
CA LEU A 219 -11.14 12.30 9.30
C LEU A 219 -10.80 10.89 8.80
N PHE A 220 -9.61 10.38 9.11
CA PHE A 220 -9.23 9.01 8.77
C PHE A 220 -9.89 8.04 9.73
N THR A 221 -10.49 6.96 9.21
CA THR A 221 -11.09 5.92 10.05
C THR A 221 -10.05 4.89 10.46
N LYS A 222 -9.04 4.65 9.59
CA LYS A 222 -7.96 3.69 9.86
C LYS A 222 -6.62 4.25 9.41
N ALA A 223 -5.55 3.87 10.10
CA ALA A 223 -4.19 4.19 9.72
C ALA A 223 -3.28 2.95 9.81
N CYS A 224 -2.50 2.72 8.76
CA CYS A 224 -1.46 1.71 8.71
C CYS A 224 -0.09 2.38 8.69
N PHE A 225 0.72 2.11 9.71
CA PHE A 225 2.08 2.63 9.84
C PHE A 225 3.09 1.56 9.48
N LEU A 226 4.06 1.88 8.62
CA LEU A 226 5.10 0.96 8.13
C LEU A 226 6.50 1.40 8.59
N HIS A 227 7.24 0.46 9.19
CA HIS A 227 8.65 0.64 9.54
C HIS A 227 9.46 -0.65 9.45
N ASN A 228 10.55 -0.66 8.68
CA ASN A 228 11.49 -1.80 8.58
C ASN A 228 10.84 -3.18 8.33
N GLY A 229 9.76 -3.23 7.54
CA GLY A 229 9.04 -4.48 7.24
C GLY A 229 8.03 -4.90 8.32
N GLU A 230 7.92 -4.14 9.40
CA GLU A 230 6.80 -4.21 10.33
C GLU A 230 5.71 -3.24 9.89
N ALA A 231 4.46 -3.59 10.21
CA ALA A 231 3.33 -2.71 10.00
C ALA A 231 2.28 -2.89 11.10
N GLN A 232 1.58 -1.81 11.41
CA GLN A 232 0.48 -1.83 12.38
C GLN A 232 -0.71 -1.06 11.80
N LEU A 233 -1.86 -1.74 11.74
CA LEU A 233 -3.15 -1.12 11.46
C LEU A 233 -3.79 -0.69 12.78
N GLN A 234 -4.22 0.56 12.84
CA GLN A 234 -4.88 1.19 13.98
C GLN A 234 -6.21 1.79 13.52
N ALA A 235 -7.22 1.74 14.37
CA ALA A 235 -8.40 2.59 14.22
C ALA A 235 -8.05 3.99 14.72
N VAL A 236 -8.50 5.03 14.02
CA VAL A 236 -8.16 6.42 14.32
C VAL A 236 -9.34 7.18 14.93
N ALA A 237 -10.56 6.85 14.51
CA ALA A 237 -11.81 7.43 14.98
C ALA A 237 -12.80 6.33 15.39
#